data_AF-A0A960YPV2-F1
#
_entry.id   AF-A0A960YPV2-F1
#
_cell.length_a   1.000
_cell.length_b   1.000
_cell.length_c   1.000
_cell.angle_alpha   90.00
_cell.angle_beta   90.00
_cell.angle_gamma   90.00
#
_symmetry.space_group_name_H-M   'P 1'
#
loop_
_entity.id
_entity.type
_entity.pdbx_description
1 polymer ?
#
loop_
_entity_poly.entity_id
_entity_poly.type
_entity_poly.pdbx_seq_one_letter_code
_entity_poly.pdbx_strand_id
1 'polypeptide(L)'
;HNYHHEFPVDYRNGIRRWQYDPTKWLIFALSKIGLVWNLKRIPDEKILAAKMEMREKKLAALTEKKAATAGFAESIAAMKESGERTLIRIQERFDALASSMKEMRKEKKSGSEIKDLRKKLIRTYRLHEQKAIELMREIQRGPGAAAAA
;
A
#
# COMPACT_ATOMS: atom_id res chain seq x y z
N HIS A 1 -4.75 13.72 10.74
CA HIS A 1 -3.51 13.94 11.51
C HIS A 1 -2.40 12.91 11.26
N ASN A 2 -2.64 11.73 10.65
CA ASN A 2 -1.57 10.73 10.42
C ASN A 2 -0.59 11.03 9.27
N TYR A 3 -0.95 11.85 8.29
CA TYR A 3 -0.14 11.97 7.06
C TYR A 3 1.12 12.84 7.22
N HIS A 4 1.09 13.84 8.11
CA HIS A 4 2.21 14.76 8.32
C HIS A 4 3.36 14.17 9.13
N HIS A 5 3.09 13.22 10.02
CA HIS A 5 4.13 12.56 10.80
C HIS A 5 4.82 11.42 10.04
N GLU A 6 4.15 10.86 9.03
CA GLU A 6 4.66 9.68 8.30
C GLU A 6 5.53 10.05 7.08
N PHE A 7 5.40 11.28 6.57
CA PHE A 7 6.03 11.71 5.31
C PHE A 7 6.49 13.18 5.32
N PRO A 8 7.48 13.56 6.16
CA PRO A 8 7.87 14.96 6.37
C PRO A 8 8.52 15.67 5.16
N VAL A 9 8.76 14.96 4.04
CA VAL A 9 9.52 15.46 2.89
C VAL A 9 8.65 15.60 1.63
N ASP A 10 7.36 15.25 1.67
CA ASP A 10 6.45 15.47 0.53
C ASP A 10 5.79 16.85 0.64
N TYR A 11 5.98 17.70 -0.36
CA TYR A 11 5.41 19.05 -0.38
C TYR A 11 3.87 19.08 -0.52
N ARG A 12 3.21 17.92 -0.66
CA ARG A 12 1.75 17.81 -0.82
C ARG A 12 1.09 17.47 0.50
N ASN A 13 0.31 18.41 1.03
CA ASN A 13 -0.48 18.23 2.25
C ASN A 13 -1.83 17.53 1.95
N GLY A 14 -1.79 16.28 1.45
CA GLY A 14 -2.99 15.43 1.33
C GLY A 14 -2.98 14.39 0.20
N ILE A 15 -3.50 13.19 0.53
CA ILE A 15 -3.53 11.97 -0.32
C ILE A 15 -4.48 12.10 -1.54
N ARG A 16 -5.42 13.07 -1.57
CA ARG A 16 -6.47 13.17 -2.61
C ARG A 16 -6.39 14.47 -3.41
N ARG A 17 -6.62 14.38 -4.74
CA ARG A 17 -6.52 15.50 -5.70
C ARG A 17 -7.56 16.60 -5.48
N TRP A 18 -8.69 16.27 -4.86
CA TRP A 18 -9.84 17.17 -4.65
C TRP A 18 -9.85 17.87 -3.30
N GLN A 19 -8.89 17.58 -2.40
CA GLN A 19 -8.76 18.33 -1.16
C GLN A 19 -8.09 19.67 -1.45
N TYR A 20 -8.85 20.75 -1.22
CA TYR A 20 -8.43 22.14 -1.38
C TYR A 20 -7.28 22.42 -0.43
N ASP A 21 -6.09 22.58 -0.99
CA ASP A 21 -4.85 22.84 -0.28
C ASP A 21 -4.21 24.05 -0.97
N PRO A 22 -4.43 25.27 -0.48
CA PRO A 22 -3.97 26.49 -1.14
C PRO A 22 -2.45 26.50 -1.34
N THR A 23 -1.70 25.82 -0.47
CA THR A 23 -0.25 25.66 -0.55
C THR A 23 0.17 24.77 -1.73
N LYS A 24 -0.60 23.73 -2.06
CA LYS A 24 -0.38 22.86 -3.23
C LYS A 24 -0.52 23.60 -4.57
N TRP A 25 -1.51 24.49 -4.69
CA TRP A 25 -1.72 25.30 -5.89
C TRP A 25 -0.70 26.43 -5.99
N LEU A 26 -0.37 27.07 -4.86
CA LEU A 26 0.66 28.11 -4.79
C LEU A 26 2.04 27.57 -5.18
N ILE A 27 2.45 26.42 -4.63
CA ILE A 27 3.72 25.78 -4.99
C ILE A 27 3.74 25.33 -6.46
N PHE A 28 2.61 24.82 -6.98
CA PHE A 28 2.48 24.47 -8.40
C PHE A 28 2.61 25.71 -9.31
N ALA A 29 1.92 26.81 -8.97
CA ALA A 29 2.02 28.07 -9.68
C ALA A 29 3.46 28.60 -9.64
N LEU A 30 4.08 28.68 -8.47
CA LEU A 30 5.47 29.12 -8.29
C LEU A 30 6.48 28.23 -9.05
N SER A 31 6.23 26.93 -9.18
CA SER A 31 7.06 26.05 -10.02
C SER A 31 6.95 26.34 -11.52
N LYS A 32 5.80 26.87 -11.98
CA LYS A 32 5.56 27.22 -13.39
C LYS A 32 6.19 28.54 -13.81
N ILE A 33 6.35 29.47 -12.88
CA ILE A 33 7.09 30.73 -13.07
C ILE A 33 8.56 30.65 -12.66
N GLY A 34 9.08 29.44 -12.40
CA GLY A 34 10.52 29.20 -12.17
C GLY A 34 11.03 29.64 -10.80
N LEU A 35 10.15 29.98 -9.85
CA LEU A 35 10.51 30.42 -8.49
C LEU A 35 10.80 29.26 -7.53
N VAL A 36 10.33 28.05 -7.85
CA VAL A 36 10.58 26.83 -7.04
C VAL A 36 11.06 25.71 -7.95
N TRP A 37 12.35 25.38 -7.85
CA TRP A 37 12.98 24.21 -8.44
C TRP A 37 13.30 23.20 -7.33
N ASN A 38 13.28 21.90 -7.62
CA ASN A 38 13.57 20.80 -6.66
C ASN A 38 12.44 20.37 -5.70
N LEU A 39 11.22 20.19 -6.21
CA LEU A 39 10.10 19.59 -5.46
C LEU A 39 10.38 18.10 -5.15
N LYS A 40 10.81 17.81 -3.92
CA LYS A 40 10.99 16.44 -3.44
C LYS A 40 9.62 15.76 -3.31
N ARG A 41 9.45 14.62 -3.99
CA ARG A 41 8.29 13.74 -3.86
C ARG A 41 8.75 12.42 -3.29
N ILE A 42 7.96 11.86 -2.39
CA ILE A 42 8.28 10.54 -1.86
C ILE A 42 8.02 9.50 -2.96
N PRO A 43 8.95 8.56 -3.19
CA PRO A 43 8.75 7.53 -4.20
C PRO A 43 7.50 6.70 -3.89
N ASP A 44 6.71 6.40 -4.92
CA ASP A 44 5.47 5.63 -4.80
C ASP A 44 5.68 4.31 -4.05
N GLU A 45 6.79 3.61 -4.29
CA GLU A 45 7.12 2.36 -3.60
C GLU A 45 7.15 2.49 -2.07
N LYS A 46 7.63 3.61 -1.52
CA LYS A 46 7.63 3.83 -0.06
C LYS A 46 6.23 4.05 0.49
N ILE A 47 5.42 4.84 -0.23
CA ILE A 47 4.04 5.13 0.16
C ILE A 47 3.19 3.84 0.12
N LEU A 48 3.38 3.03 -0.91
CA LEU A 48 2.63 1.78 -1.08
C LEU A 48 3.07 0.72 -0.06
N ALA A 49 4.38 0.60 0.23
CA ALA A 49 4.89 -0.29 1.26
C ALA A 49 4.29 0.02 2.65
N ALA A 50 4.29 1.30 3.06
CA ALA A 50 3.69 1.71 4.33
C ALA A 50 2.18 1.36 4.41
N LYS A 51 1.46 1.48 3.30
CA LYS A 51 0.05 1.07 3.23
C LYS A 51 -0.15 -0.43 3.33
N MET A 52 0.75 -1.24 2.76
CA MET A 52 0.71 -2.71 2.88
C MET A 52 0.94 -3.12 4.32
N GLU A 53 1.96 -2.57 4.98
CA GLU A 53 2.28 -2.81 6.39
C GLU A 53 1.12 -2.46 7.32
N MET A 54 0.49 -1.28 7.14
CA MET A 54 -0.71 -0.91 7.90
C MET A 54 -1.87 -1.90 7.70
N ARG A 55 -1.95 -2.55 6.52
CA ARG A 55 -3.02 -3.51 6.22
C ARG A 55 -2.77 -4.84 6.94
N GLU A 56 -1.52 -5.31 6.94
CA GLU A 56 -1.09 -6.50 7.66
C GLU A 56 -1.31 -6.34 9.18
N LYS A 57 -0.94 -5.18 9.74
CA LYS A 57 -1.21 -4.87 11.16
C LYS A 57 -2.71 -4.95 11.50
N LYS A 58 -3.58 -4.46 10.62
CA LYS A 58 -5.04 -4.54 10.80
C LYS A 58 -5.54 -5.98 10.72
N LEU A 59 -4.99 -6.78 9.81
CA LEU A 59 -5.31 -8.19 9.68
C LEU A 59 -4.91 -8.96 10.95
N ALA A 60 -3.69 -8.74 11.44
CA ALA A 60 -3.18 -9.35 12.68
C ALA A 60 -4.10 -9.02 13.88
N ALA A 61 -4.40 -7.75 14.10
CA ALA A 61 -5.29 -7.34 15.20
C ALA A 61 -6.71 -7.93 15.09
N LEU A 62 -7.25 -8.06 13.86
CA LEU A 62 -8.54 -8.72 13.64
C LEU A 62 -8.48 -10.21 13.99
N THR A 63 -7.43 -10.91 13.56
CA THR A 63 -7.25 -12.34 13.83
C THR A 63 -7.15 -12.61 15.33
N GLU A 64 -6.36 -11.82 16.07
CA GLU A 64 -6.23 -11.94 17.52
C GLU A 64 -7.57 -11.71 18.23
N LYS A 65 -8.29 -10.64 17.86
CA LYS A 65 -9.60 -10.33 18.43
C LYS A 65 -10.62 -11.44 18.17
N LYS A 66 -10.63 -12.02 16.98
CA LYS A 66 -11.56 -13.09 16.61
C LYS A 66 -11.18 -14.44 17.22
N ALA A 67 -9.90 -14.77 17.30
CA ALA A 67 -9.42 -15.96 18.00
C ALA A 67 -9.78 -15.93 19.50
N ALA A 68 -9.77 -14.76 20.13
CA ALA A 68 -10.17 -14.59 21.53
C ALA A 68 -11.69 -14.68 21.77
N THR A 69 -12.52 -14.52 20.72
CA THR A 69 -13.99 -14.46 20.85
C THR A 69 -14.72 -15.65 20.24
N ALA A 70 -14.09 -16.40 19.34
CA ALA A 70 -14.68 -17.55 18.68
C ALA A 70 -14.10 -18.85 19.25
N GLY A 71 -14.96 -19.82 19.57
CA GLY A 71 -14.57 -21.22 19.85
C GLY A 71 -14.02 -21.98 18.62
N PHE A 72 -13.48 -21.25 17.65
CA PHE A 72 -12.98 -21.72 16.35
C PHE A 72 -11.59 -21.14 16.04
N ALA A 73 -10.76 -20.96 17.08
CA ALA A 73 -9.42 -20.37 16.96
C ALA A 73 -8.54 -21.11 15.93
N GLU A 74 -8.60 -22.44 15.90
CA GLU A 74 -7.85 -23.27 14.93
C GLU A 74 -8.29 -23.03 13.48
N SER A 75 -9.59 -22.88 13.24
CA SER A 75 -10.11 -22.60 11.89
C SER A 75 -9.71 -21.19 11.41
N ILE A 76 -9.72 -20.21 12.31
CA ILE A 76 -9.25 -18.84 12.02
C ILE A 76 -7.74 -18.84 11.75
N ALA A 77 -6.96 -19.60 12.51
CA ALA A 77 -5.53 -19.75 12.29
C ALA A 77 -5.21 -20.40 10.93
N ALA A 78 -5.92 -21.46 10.55
CA ALA A 78 -5.75 -22.12 9.26
C ALA A 78 -6.13 -21.20 8.08
N MET A 79 -7.22 -20.45 8.19
CA MET A 79 -7.60 -19.45 7.17
C MET A 79 -6.56 -18.34 7.05
N LYS A 80 -6.06 -17.84 8.18
CA LYS A 80 -4.99 -16.84 8.23
C LYS A 80 -3.74 -17.37 7.52
N GLU A 81 -3.27 -18.57 7.86
CA GLU A 81 -2.05 -19.13 7.31
C GLU A 81 -2.12 -19.32 5.78
N SER A 82 -3.26 -19.81 5.27
CA SER A 82 -3.48 -19.96 3.82
C SER A 82 -3.49 -18.61 3.10
N GLY A 83 -4.18 -17.62 3.67
CA GLY A 83 -4.27 -16.27 3.13
C GLY A 83 -2.91 -15.53 3.16
N GLU A 84 -2.17 -15.66 4.25
CA GLU A 84 -0.85 -15.03 4.44
C GLU A 84 0.17 -15.52 3.42
N ARG A 85 0.19 -16.82 3.08
CA ARG A 85 1.06 -17.34 2.00
C ARG A 85 0.84 -16.63 0.67
N THR A 86 -0.39 -16.22 0.38
CA THR A 86 -0.69 -15.47 -0.85
C THR A 86 -0.24 -14.01 -0.74
N LEU A 87 -0.44 -13.38 0.42
CA LEU A 87 0.02 -12.01 0.67
C LEU A 87 1.55 -11.90 0.62
N ILE A 88 2.27 -12.85 1.25
CA ILE A 88 3.73 -12.92 1.23
C ILE A 88 4.26 -12.99 -0.20
N ARG A 89 3.72 -13.86 -1.05
CA ARG A 89 4.15 -13.95 -2.46
C ARG A 89 3.91 -12.64 -3.24
N ILE A 90 2.83 -11.92 -2.92
CA ILE A 90 2.55 -10.63 -3.54
C ILE A 90 3.52 -9.56 -3.02
N GLN A 91 3.85 -9.60 -1.73
CA GLN A 91 4.81 -8.72 -1.06
C GLN A 91 6.22 -8.90 -1.64
N GLU A 92 6.70 -10.14 -1.77
CA GLU A 92 7.99 -10.46 -2.41
C GLU A 92 8.06 -9.90 -3.84
N ARG A 93 6.99 -10.05 -4.61
CA ARG A 93 6.92 -9.48 -5.97
C ARG A 93 6.92 -7.96 -5.96
N PHE A 94 6.26 -7.33 -4.99
CA PHE A 94 6.28 -5.89 -4.82
C PHE A 94 7.69 -5.40 -4.49
N ASP A 95 8.40 -6.07 -3.57
CA ASP A 95 9.75 -5.71 -3.15
C ASP A 95 10.78 -5.90 -4.27
N ALA A 96 10.63 -6.96 -5.08
CA ALA A 96 11.42 -7.16 -6.29
C ALA A 96 11.23 -5.99 -7.29
N LEU A 97 9.97 -5.59 -7.55
CA LEU A 97 9.68 -4.46 -8.44
C LEU A 97 10.19 -3.13 -7.88
N ALA A 98 10.08 -2.91 -6.57
CA ALA A 98 10.60 -1.72 -5.91
C ALA A 98 12.13 -1.65 -6.01
N SER A 99 12.81 -2.78 -5.87
CA SER A 99 14.27 -2.90 -6.03
C SER A 99 14.69 -2.63 -7.47
N SER A 100 14.03 -3.25 -8.46
CA SER A 100 14.27 -2.95 -9.89
C SER A 100 14.03 -1.48 -10.22
N MET A 101 12.97 -0.86 -9.66
CA MET A 101 12.72 0.58 -9.83
C MET A 101 13.86 1.45 -9.28
N LYS A 102 14.45 1.06 -8.14
CA LYS A 102 15.59 1.77 -7.53
C LYS A 102 16.85 1.63 -8.40
N GLU A 103 17.11 0.44 -8.94
CA GLU A 103 18.25 0.16 -9.83
C GLU A 103 18.12 0.92 -11.16
N MET A 104 16.96 0.86 -11.81
CA MET A 104 16.71 1.58 -13.07
C MET A 104 16.89 3.09 -12.93
N ARG A 105 16.52 3.66 -11.78
CA ARG A 105 16.78 5.08 -11.48
C ARG A 105 18.28 5.39 -11.29
N LYS A 106 19.05 4.48 -10.67
CA LYS A 106 20.51 4.63 -10.54
C LYS A 106 21.21 4.58 -11.90
N GLU A 107 20.77 3.67 -12.77
CA GLU A 107 21.32 3.49 -14.12
C GLU A 107 20.86 4.56 -15.13
N LYS A 108 20.09 5.57 -14.69
CA LYS A 108 19.53 6.64 -15.54
C LYS A 108 18.80 6.10 -16.79
N LYS A 109 18.11 4.97 -16.64
CA LYS A 109 17.36 4.29 -17.71
C LYS A 109 16.18 5.12 -18.20
N SER A 110 15.61 4.72 -19.34
CA SER A 110 14.56 5.48 -20.00
C SER A 110 13.34 5.67 -19.11
N GLY A 111 12.75 6.88 -19.15
CA GLY A 111 11.54 7.21 -18.41
C GLY A 111 10.33 6.33 -18.75
N SER A 112 10.30 5.73 -19.95
CA SER A 112 9.24 4.78 -20.36
C SER A 112 9.32 3.46 -19.57
N GLU A 113 10.52 2.91 -19.41
CA GLU A 113 10.74 1.64 -18.69
C GLU A 113 10.40 1.78 -17.20
N ILE A 114 10.81 2.90 -16.59
CA ILE A 114 10.46 3.24 -15.21
C ILE A 114 8.94 3.41 -15.05
N LYS A 115 8.26 3.99 -16.05
CA LYS A 115 6.80 4.15 -16.04
C LYS A 115 6.08 2.80 -16.09
N ASP A 116 6.59 1.83 -16.84
CA ASP A 116 5.98 0.51 -16.94
C ASP A 116 6.21 -0.34 -15.69
N LEU A 117 7.40 -0.29 -15.08
CA LEU A 117 7.65 -0.88 -13.77
C LEU A 117 6.76 -0.26 -12.69
N ARG A 118 6.58 1.06 -12.71
CA ARG A 118 5.64 1.76 -11.80
C ARG A 118 4.20 1.25 -11.96
N LYS A 119 3.71 1.04 -13.19
CA LYS A 119 2.38 0.45 -13.41
C LYS A 119 2.28 -0.96 -12.83
N LYS A 120 3.32 -1.78 -13.02
CA LYS A 120 3.38 -3.14 -12.44
C LYS A 120 3.35 -3.09 -10.91
N LEU A 121 4.12 -2.20 -10.30
CA LEU A 121 4.16 -1.98 -8.85
C LEU A 121 2.80 -1.57 -8.29
N ILE A 122 2.10 -0.63 -8.94
CA ILE A 122 0.76 -0.21 -8.53
C ILE A 122 -0.23 -1.38 -8.66
N ARG A 123 -0.09 -2.20 -9.70
CA ARG A 123 -0.95 -3.38 -9.91
C ARG A 123 -0.72 -4.44 -8.83
N THR A 124 0.52 -4.71 -8.44
CA THR A 124 0.82 -5.68 -7.36
C THR A 124 0.29 -5.19 -6.02
N TYR A 125 0.46 -3.89 -5.71
CA TYR A 125 -0.16 -3.29 -4.53
C TYR A 125 -1.68 -3.44 -4.51
N ARG A 126 -2.38 -3.16 -5.63
CA ARG A 126 -3.84 -3.31 -5.70
C ARG A 126 -4.28 -4.75 -5.48
N LEU A 127 -3.53 -5.71 -6.02
CA LEU A 127 -3.79 -7.13 -5.82
C LEU A 127 -3.63 -7.51 -4.34
N HIS A 128 -2.57 -7.02 -3.69
CA HIS A 128 -2.37 -7.20 -2.25
C HIS A 128 -3.53 -6.63 -1.44
N GLU A 129 -3.95 -5.39 -1.74
CA GLU A 129 -5.06 -4.74 -1.06
C GLU A 129 -6.37 -5.54 -1.21
N GLN A 130 -6.66 -6.03 -2.41
CA GLN A 130 -7.84 -6.86 -2.67
C GLN A 130 -7.80 -8.16 -1.87
N LYS A 131 -6.67 -8.89 -1.89
CA LYS A 131 -6.51 -10.15 -1.18
C LYS A 131 -6.56 -9.99 0.34
N ALA A 132 -5.98 -8.91 0.86
CA ALA A 132 -6.07 -8.61 2.29
C ALA A 132 -7.50 -8.26 2.72
N ILE A 133 -8.28 -7.56 1.86
CA ILE A 133 -9.70 -7.28 2.12
C ILE A 133 -10.53 -8.56 2.14
N GLU A 134 -10.31 -9.42 1.16
CA GLU A 134 -10.98 -10.71 1.03
C GLU A 134 -10.75 -11.56 2.29
N LEU A 135 -9.49 -11.72 2.69
CA LEU A 135 -9.12 -12.47 3.89
C LEU A 135 -9.73 -11.88 5.17
N MET A 136 -9.71 -10.55 5.32
CA MET A 136 -10.37 -9.90 6.47
C MET A 136 -11.87 -10.16 6.51
N ARG A 137 -12.55 -10.21 5.36
CA ARG A 137 -13.99 -10.51 5.30
C ARG A 137 -14.26 -11.96 5.66
N GLU A 138 -13.43 -12.89 5.20
CA GLU A 138 -13.53 -14.32 5.55
C GLU A 138 -13.37 -14.52 7.06
N ILE A 139 -12.34 -13.92 7.67
CA ILE A 139 -12.13 -13.96 9.12
C ILE A 139 -13.29 -13.31 9.89
N GLN A 140 -13.89 -12.24 9.34
CA GLN A 140 -15.06 -11.61 9.96
C GLN A 140 -16.30 -12.52 9.94
N ARG A 141 -16.54 -13.22 8.83
CA ARG A 141 -17.68 -14.11 8.64
C ARG A 141 -17.56 -15.44 9.39
N GLY A 142 -16.34 -15.92 9.61
CA GLY A 142 -16.09 -17.20 10.28
C GLY A 142 -16.38 -18.42 9.39
N PRO A 143 -16.10 -19.64 9.88
CA PRO A 143 -16.05 -20.87 9.07
C PRO A 143 -17.37 -21.33 8.43
N GLY A 144 -18.53 -20.76 8.79
CA GLY A 144 -19.84 -21.20 8.30
C GLY A 144 -20.35 -20.52 7.02
N ALA A 145 -19.77 -19.37 6.62
CA ALA A 145 -20.37 -18.55 5.55
C ALA A 145 -19.88 -18.89 4.13
N ALA A 146 -18.73 -19.57 4.00
CA ALA A 146 -18.15 -19.90 2.70
C ALA A 146 -18.87 -21.09 2.00
N ALA A 147 -19.65 -21.89 2.74
CA ALA A 147 -20.36 -23.04 2.21
C ALA A 147 -21.79 -22.73 1.69
N ALA A 148 -22.23 -21.46 1.77
CA ALA A 148 -23.61 -21.06 1.48
C ALA A 148 -23.78 -20.18 0.22
N ALA A 149 -22.77 -20.09 -0.64
CA ALA A 149 -22.81 -19.36 -1.92
C ALA A 149 -22.32 -20.25 -3.06
#